data_AF-A0A2N5TRM3-F1
#
_entry.id   AF-A0A2N5TRM3-F1
#
_cell.length_a   1.000
_cell.length_b   1.000
_cell.length_c   1.000
_cell.angle_alpha   90.00
_cell.angle_beta   90.00
_cell.angle_gamma   90.00
#
_symmetry.space_group_name_H-M   'P 1'
#
loop_
_entity.id
_entity.type
_entity.pdbx_description
1 polymer ?
#
loop_
_entity_poly.entity_id
_entity_poly.type
_entity_poly.pdbx_seq_one_letter_code
_entity_poly.pdbx_strand_id
1 'polypeptide(L)'
;MKLKLDSEEDAEYVVAKAIRDGVIEARLDRSGGWMVSKEVNDIYSTSEPQEAFHQRISFCLKLHNESLEAMRFPLNQHSKELASAEAARERERELASEILTGDDNDGDDDDLGDAF
;
A
#
# COMPACT_ATOMS: atom_id res chain seq x y z
N MET A 1 28.95 -34.02 22.81
CA MET A 1 27.69 -33.36 23.18
C MET A 1 26.81 -33.17 21.95
N LYS A 2 25.48 -33.38 22.04
CA LYS A 2 24.52 -33.25 20.92
C LYS A 2 24.43 -31.82 20.36
N LEU A 3 24.65 -30.82 21.21
CA LEU A 3 24.60 -29.38 20.86
C LEU A 3 25.99 -28.75 20.66
N LYS A 4 27.08 -29.54 20.73
CA LYS A 4 28.48 -29.05 20.61
C LYS A 4 28.76 -27.79 21.46
N LEU A 5 28.27 -27.76 22.69
CA LEU A 5 28.57 -26.70 23.64
C LEU A 5 29.87 -27.02 24.38
N ASP A 6 30.57 -25.98 24.82
CA ASP A 6 31.90 -26.08 25.43
C ASP A 6 31.83 -26.41 26.93
N SER A 7 30.74 -26.04 27.60
CA SER A 7 30.52 -26.24 29.04
C SER A 7 29.06 -26.58 29.38
N GLU A 8 28.86 -27.23 30.52
CA GLU A 8 27.53 -27.47 31.12
C GLU A 8 26.88 -26.16 31.57
N GLU A 9 27.68 -25.22 32.10
CA GLU A 9 27.21 -23.88 32.47
C GLU A 9 26.71 -23.10 31.25
N ASP A 10 27.40 -23.20 30.12
CA ASP A 10 26.97 -22.57 28.86
C ASP A 10 25.65 -23.14 28.37
N ALA A 11 25.46 -24.46 28.48
CA ALA A 11 24.18 -25.10 28.15
C ALA A 11 23.05 -24.57 29.04
N GLU A 12 23.32 -24.39 30.33
CA GLU A 12 22.35 -23.84 31.27
C GLU A 12 21.98 -22.39 30.94
N TYR A 13 22.97 -21.53 30.65
CA TYR A 13 22.75 -20.13 30.30
C TYR A 13 21.97 -19.97 29.00
N VAL A 14 22.27 -20.77 27.98
CA VAL A 14 21.55 -20.75 26.70
C VAL A 14 20.11 -21.18 26.89
N VAL A 15 19.86 -22.26 27.65
CA VAL A 15 18.49 -22.74 27.94
C VAL A 15 17.72 -21.71 28.78
N ALA A 16 18.35 -21.11 29.79
CA ALA A 16 17.74 -20.05 30.59
C ALA A 16 17.40 -18.80 29.77
N LYS A 17 18.22 -18.47 28.76
CA LYS A 17 17.91 -17.37 27.83
C LYS A 17 16.74 -17.72 26.90
N ALA A 18 16.72 -18.94 26.34
CA ALA A 18 15.63 -19.40 25.48
C ALA A 18 14.27 -19.43 26.21
N ILE A 19 14.26 -19.79 27.50
CA ILE A 19 13.05 -19.73 28.35
C ILE A 19 12.63 -18.28 28.60
N ARG A 20 13.56 -17.38 28.92
CA ARG A 20 13.25 -15.95 29.15
C ARG A 20 12.73 -15.25 27.90
N ASP A 21 13.23 -15.62 26.73
CA ASP A 21 12.80 -15.07 25.45
C ASP A 21 11.47 -15.69 24.97
N GLY A 22 10.91 -16.65 25.71
CA GLY A 22 9.64 -17.30 25.39
C GLY A 22 9.70 -18.25 24.19
N VAL A 23 10.90 -18.56 23.70
CA VAL A 23 11.10 -19.50 22.57
C VAL A 23 10.81 -20.94 23.00
N ILE A 24 11.11 -21.26 24.27
CA ILE A 24 10.85 -22.56 24.87
C ILE A 24 10.03 -22.38 26.14
N GLU A 25 8.84 -22.97 26.20
CA GLU A 25 8.07 -23.07 27.43
C GLU A 25 8.57 -24.24 28.30
N ALA A 26 9.51 -23.94 29.20
CA ALA A 26 10.04 -24.92 30.13
C ALA A 26 10.42 -24.27 31.47
N ARG A 27 10.55 -25.10 32.51
CA ARG A 27 11.18 -24.72 33.77
C ARG A 27 12.55 -25.40 33.88
N LEU A 28 13.54 -24.61 34.27
CA LEU A 28 14.90 -25.08 34.52
C LEU A 28 15.07 -25.33 36.03
N ASP A 29 15.53 -26.53 36.40
CA ASP A 29 15.92 -26.86 37.78
C ASP A 29 17.44 -27.05 37.85
N ARG A 30 18.11 -26.06 38.44
CA ARG A 30 19.57 -26.06 38.65
C ARG A 30 20.02 -27.09 39.66
N SER A 31 19.18 -27.41 40.65
CA SER A 31 19.56 -28.34 41.72
C SER A 31 19.48 -29.80 41.25
N GLY A 32 18.51 -30.11 40.39
CA GLY A 32 18.35 -31.41 39.76
C GLY A 32 19.11 -31.60 38.44
N GLY A 33 19.68 -30.55 37.87
CA GLY A 33 20.45 -30.62 36.61
C GLY A 33 19.60 -30.99 35.39
N TRP A 34 18.29 -30.72 35.44
CA TRP A 34 17.35 -31.07 34.37
C TRP A 34 16.43 -29.90 34.00
N MET A 35 15.91 -29.96 32.79
CA MET A 35 14.88 -29.06 32.29
C MET A 35 13.57 -29.84 32.14
N VAL A 36 12.47 -29.27 32.64
CA VAL A 36 11.12 -29.82 32.51
C VAL A 36 10.32 -28.96 31.55
N SER A 37 9.93 -29.53 30.41
CA SER A 37 9.02 -28.84 29.47
C SER A 37 7.64 -28.67 30.09
N LYS A 38 7.03 -27.51 29.90
CA LYS A 38 5.62 -27.31 30.24
C LYS A 38 4.77 -28.05 29.20
N GLU A 39 3.70 -28.72 29.63
CA GLU A 39 2.79 -29.39 28.70
C GLU A 39 2.21 -28.38 27.71
N VAL A 40 2.10 -28.80 26.45
CA VAL A 40 1.51 -28.00 25.38
C VAL A 40 0.04 -27.79 25.73
N ASN A 41 -0.29 -26.57 26.14
CA ASN A 41 -1.64 -26.18 26.46
C ASN A 41 -2.51 -26.21 25.19
N ASP A 42 -3.80 -26.50 25.32
CA ASP A 42 -4.73 -26.45 24.19
C ASP A 42 -4.82 -25.01 23.64
N ILE A 43 -4.38 -24.83 22.40
CA ILE A 43 -4.30 -23.53 21.71
C ILE A 43 -5.70 -22.92 21.55
N TYR A 44 -6.74 -23.75 21.39
CA TYR A 44 -8.12 -23.27 21.23
C TYR A 44 -8.73 -22.69 22.51
N SER A 45 -8.11 -22.95 23.66
CA SER A 45 -8.50 -22.33 24.93
C SER A 45 -7.98 -20.89 25.08
N THR A 46 -7.13 -20.42 24.16
CA THR A 46 -6.52 -19.08 24.18
C THR A 46 -7.07 -18.16 23.09
N SER A 47 -6.69 -16.88 23.10
CA SER A 47 -7.05 -15.91 22.04
C SER A 47 -6.22 -16.05 20.77
N GLU A 48 -5.18 -16.88 20.78
CA GLU A 48 -4.22 -17.02 19.68
C GLU A 48 -4.88 -17.37 18.33
N PRO A 49 -5.87 -18.30 18.25
CA PRO A 49 -6.56 -18.56 16.99
C PRO A 49 -7.32 -17.34 16.46
N GLN A 50 -7.94 -16.55 17.34
CA GLN A 50 -8.70 -15.36 16.96
C GLN A 50 -7.78 -14.28 16.38
N GLU A 51 -6.63 -14.05 17.00
CA GLU A 51 -5.62 -13.09 16.53
C GLU A 51 -5.04 -13.51 15.17
N ALA A 52 -4.73 -14.80 15.01
CA ALA A 52 -4.25 -15.35 13.74
C ALA A 52 -5.27 -15.16 12.60
N PHE A 53 -6.56 -15.41 12.87
CA PHE A 53 -7.61 -15.15 11.88
C PHE A 53 -7.79 -13.65 11.62
N HIS A 54 -7.74 -12.81 12.64
CA HIS A 54 -7.86 -11.37 12.48
C HIS A 54 -6.75 -10.81 11.55
N GLN A 55 -5.51 -11.24 11.75
CA GLN A 55 -4.38 -10.86 10.90
C GLN A 55 -4.59 -11.29 9.45
N ARG A 56 -5.05 -12.53 9.23
CA ARG A 56 -5.33 -13.06 7.88
C ARG A 56 -6.47 -12.32 7.18
N ILE A 57 -7.57 -12.06 7.90
CA ILE A 57 -8.73 -11.34 7.37
C ILE A 57 -8.32 -9.91 6.98
N SER A 58 -7.60 -9.22 7.87
CA SER A 58 -7.10 -7.87 7.61
C SER A 58 -6.22 -7.83 6.35
N PHE A 59 -5.30 -8.79 6.20
CA PHE A 59 -4.46 -8.91 5.01
C PHE A 59 -5.28 -9.10 3.73
N CYS A 60 -6.24 -10.03 3.73
CA CYS A 60 -7.08 -10.29 2.56
C CYS A 60 -7.93 -9.07 2.17
N LEU A 61 -8.50 -8.37 3.16
CA LEU A 61 -9.28 -7.15 2.90
C LEU A 61 -8.41 -6.02 2.35
N LYS A 62 -7.18 -5.88 2.86
CA LYS A 62 -6.22 -4.89 2.34
C LYS A 62 -5.89 -5.19 0.87
N LEU A 63 -5.56 -6.44 0.55
CA LEU A 63 -5.27 -6.87 -0.81
C LEU A 63 -6.47 -6.65 -1.75
N HIS A 64 -7.68 -6.91 -1.27
CA HIS A 64 -8.90 -6.65 -2.03
C HIS A 64 -9.05 -5.16 -2.37
N ASN A 65 -8.87 -4.28 -1.39
CA ASN A 65 -8.95 -2.83 -1.60
C ASN A 65 -7.87 -2.34 -2.56
N GLU A 66 -6.62 -2.78 -2.40
CA GLU A 66 -5.52 -2.44 -3.30
C GLU A 66 -5.80 -2.92 -4.74
N SER A 67 -6.40 -4.11 -4.90
CA SER A 67 -6.79 -4.63 -6.21
C SER A 67 -7.92 -3.80 -6.85
N LEU A 68 -8.90 -3.35 -6.06
CA LEU A 68 -9.95 -2.45 -6.52
C LEU A 68 -9.40 -1.07 -6.93
N GLU A 69 -8.48 -0.52 -6.15
CA GLU A 69 -7.80 0.72 -6.49
C GLU A 69 -7.03 0.58 -7.81
N ALA A 70 -6.25 -0.49 -7.96
CA ALA A 70 -5.50 -0.78 -9.18
C ALA A 70 -6.41 -0.97 -10.42
N MET A 71 -7.61 -1.52 -10.26
CA MET A 71 -8.59 -1.64 -11.36
C MET A 71 -9.23 -0.31 -11.72
N ARG A 72 -9.46 0.58 -10.74
CA ARG A 72 -10.14 1.88 -10.96
C ARG A 72 -9.20 2.99 -11.45
N PHE A 73 -7.94 2.99 -11.02
CA PHE A 73 -6.96 4.00 -11.38
C PHE A 73 -6.74 4.18 -12.89
N PRO A 74 -6.59 3.12 -13.72
CA PRO A 74 -6.39 3.27 -15.16
C PRO A 74 -7.63 3.84 -15.89
N LEU A 75 -8.84 3.51 -15.43
CA LEU A 75 -10.08 4.02 -16.01
C LEU A 75 -10.28 5.51 -15.71
N ASN A 76 -9.90 5.95 -14.51
CA ASN A 76 -10.05 7.33 -14.08
C ASN A 76 -8.98 8.27 -14.66
N GLN A 77 -7.78 7.78 -14.96
CA GLN A 77 -6.76 8.58 -15.65
C GLN A 77 -7.09 8.77 -17.12
N HIS A 78 -7.41 7.69 -17.84
CA HIS A 78 -7.76 7.78 -19.26
C HIS A 78 -9.02 8.63 -19.50
N SER A 79 -10.05 8.50 -18.65
CA SER A 79 -11.24 9.36 -18.75
C SER A 79 -10.94 10.84 -18.47
N LYS A 80 -10.06 11.15 -17.52
CA LYS A 80 -9.63 12.53 -17.24
C LYS A 80 -8.79 13.12 -18.37
N GLU A 81 -7.88 12.34 -18.94
CA GLU A 81 -7.08 12.76 -20.08
C GLU A 81 -7.96 13.06 -21.30
N LEU A 82 -8.92 12.19 -21.61
CA LEU A 82 -9.83 12.36 -22.74
C LEU A 82 -10.75 13.58 -22.55
N ALA A 83 -11.29 13.77 -21.34
CA ALA A 83 -12.07 14.97 -21.01
C ALA A 83 -11.24 16.26 -21.07
N SER A 84 -9.97 16.20 -20.66
CA SER A 84 -9.06 17.36 -20.74
C SER A 84 -8.70 17.72 -22.19
N ALA A 85 -8.52 16.71 -23.05
CA ALA A 85 -8.23 16.90 -24.47
C ALA A 85 -9.45 17.46 -25.22
N GLU A 86 -10.65 17.01 -24.89
CA GLU A 86 -11.90 17.51 -25.46
C GLU A 86 -12.15 18.98 -25.06
N ALA A 87 -11.96 19.32 -23.78
CA ALA A 87 -12.07 20.70 -23.30
C ALA A 87 -11.01 21.66 -23.88
N ALA A 88 -9.82 21.16 -24.22
CA ALA A 88 -8.80 21.95 -24.91
C ALA A 88 -9.20 22.25 -26.36
N ARG A 89 -9.72 21.23 -27.06
CA ARG A 89 -10.19 21.36 -28.44
C ARG A 89 -11.41 22.27 -28.57
N GLU A 90 -12.32 22.24 -27.60
CA GLU A 90 -13.49 23.13 -27.55
C GLU A 90 -13.05 24.59 -27.40
N ARG A 91 -12.11 24.87 -26.50
CA ARG A 91 -11.56 26.23 -26.33
C ARG A 91 -10.82 26.75 -27.55
N GLU A 92 -10.09 25.90 -28.25
CA GLU A 92 -9.43 26.28 -29.52
C GLU A 92 -10.47 26.64 -30.58
N ARG A 93 -11.58 25.88 -30.65
CA ARG A 93 -12.67 26.14 -31.59
C ARG A 93 -13.42 27.42 -31.27
N GLU A 94 -13.65 27.72 -29.99
CA GLU A 94 -14.26 28.97 -29.54
C GLU A 94 -13.39 30.17 -29.92
N LEU A 95 -12.09 30.14 -29.61
CA LEU A 95 -11.14 31.20 -29.99
C LEU A 95 -11.07 31.40 -31.50
N ALA A 96 -11.05 30.32 -32.28
CA ALA A 96 -11.06 30.41 -33.75
C ALA A 96 -12.37 31.02 -34.28
N SER A 97 -13.51 30.68 -33.67
CA SER A 97 -14.80 31.28 -34.03
C SER A 97 -14.88 32.76 -33.66
N GLU A 98 -14.28 33.17 -32.54
CA GLU A 98 -14.24 34.56 -32.09
C GLU A 98 -13.33 35.41 -32.97
N ILE A 99 -12.20 34.87 -33.43
CA ILE A 99 -11.32 35.53 -34.42
C ILE A 99 -12.03 35.70 -35.76
N LEU A 100 -12.70 34.66 -36.27
CA LEU A 100 -13.44 34.74 -37.53
C LEU A 100 -14.60 35.74 -37.47
N THR A 101 -15.28 35.82 -36.33
CA THR A 101 -16.41 36.75 -36.14
C THR A 101 -15.94 38.18 -35.81
N GLY A 102 -14.68 38.35 -35.35
CA GLY A 102 -14.08 39.63 -34.99
C GLY A 102 -13.31 40.34 -36.11
N ASP A 103 -13.00 39.65 -37.22
CA ASP A 103 -12.28 40.21 -38.38
C ASP A 103 -13.21 40.91 -39.39
N ASP A 104 -14.53 40.73 -39.30
CA ASP A 104 -15.52 41.39 -40.17
C ASP A 104 -15.85 42.85 -39.76
N ASN A 105 -15.11 43.45 -38.82
CA ASN A 105 -15.36 44.84 -38.35
C ASN A 105 -14.08 45.69 -38.18
N ASP A 106 -13.11 45.59 -39.09
CA ASP A 106 -12.07 46.61 -39.21
C ASP A 106 -11.69 46.89 -40.69
N GLY A 107 -12.32 47.92 -41.26
CA GLY A 107 -11.70 48.85 -42.20
C GLY A 107 -11.90 48.62 -43.71
N ASP A 108 -12.84 49.36 -44.31
CA ASP A 108 -12.60 50.09 -45.58
C ASP A 108 -13.77 51.03 -45.90
N ASP A 109 -13.66 52.29 -45.48
CA ASP A 109 -14.23 53.44 -46.21
C ASP A 109 -13.53 54.71 -45.71
N ASP A 110 -12.34 54.99 -46.25
CA ASP A 110 -11.79 56.33 -46.45
C ASP A 110 -10.47 56.24 -47.26
N ASP A 111 -10.53 56.34 -48.60
CA ASP A 111 -9.47 57.03 -49.37
C ASP A 111 -10.00 57.69 -50.68
N LEU A 112 -9.46 58.88 -50.93
CA LEU A 112 -9.92 59.94 -51.82
C LEU A 112 -9.59 59.74 -53.31
N GLY A 113 -10.56 60.05 -54.18
CA GLY A 113 -10.40 60.87 -55.40
C GLY A 113 -9.74 60.28 -56.66
N ASP A 114 -10.48 60.22 -57.76
CA ASP A 114 -9.92 60.38 -59.11
C ASP A 114 -10.75 61.37 -59.93
N ALA A 115 -10.04 62.21 -60.66
CA ALA A 115 -10.53 63.37 -61.39
C ALA A 115 -10.76 63.03 -62.87
N PHE A 116 -11.93 63.36 -63.42
CA PHE A 116 -12.13 63.83 -64.81
C PHE A 116 -13.48 64.55 -64.94
#